data_AF-A0A9D1IEH6-F1
#
_entry.id   AF-A0A9D1IEH6-F1
#
_cell.length_a   1.000
_cell.length_b   1.000
_cell.length_c   1.000
_cell.angle_alpha   90.00
_cell.angle_beta   90.00
_cell.angle_gamma   90.00
#
_symmetry.space_group_name_H-M   'P 1'
#
loop_
_entity.id
_entity.type
_entity.pdbx_description
1 polymer ?
#
loop_
_entity_poly.entity_id
_entity_poly.type
_entity_poly.pdbx_seq_one_letter_code
_entity_poly.pdbx_strand_id
1 'polypeptide(L)'
;MKKSVLLLCLLLVLALSLSACGGGTSSAQAAEKISFSQALDIASIEALEGKTVEIIGYMATISPLDGRYIYLMNMPYQSCPFCVPNTTQLANTMAVFAPSGKSFDFTDRAIRVTGKIELGEYTDDFGYQYNYRIVDASYEEVDMSQISEEYALWQSLAADGVVAEINSMFDYLYFICQWTEIQATFTFEDGSTASDYLYPGDVENYLQDTGVGGYADKAQEGYFDGLIARVRAISETELEDLVAILEQAEAAASYAREELEKGNFSYDEQAGKYVLTNAQELYDRFYEPYLAFSEWLARWEM
;
A
#
# COMPACT_ATOMS: atom_id res chain seq x y z
N MET A 1 5.01 -86.80 17.61
CA MET A 1 3.95 -85.80 17.38
C MET A 1 4.17 -84.50 18.17
N LYS A 2 5.38 -83.88 18.12
CA LYS A 2 5.67 -82.64 18.90
C LYS A 2 6.52 -81.58 18.17
N LYS A 3 6.87 -81.77 16.90
CA LYS A 3 7.71 -80.80 16.14
C LYS A 3 6.93 -79.95 15.12
N SER A 4 5.72 -80.36 14.74
CA SER A 4 4.92 -79.67 13.72
C SER A 4 4.03 -78.54 14.26
N VAL A 5 3.84 -78.45 15.58
CA VAL A 5 3.02 -77.39 16.21
C VAL A 5 3.86 -76.13 16.52
N LEU A 6 5.18 -76.27 16.70
CA LEU A 6 6.05 -75.14 17.03
C LEU A 6 6.36 -74.25 15.81
N LEU A 7 6.31 -74.80 14.60
CA LEU A 7 6.55 -74.03 13.37
C LEU A 7 5.34 -73.17 12.96
N LEU A 8 4.13 -73.54 13.36
CA LEU A 8 2.91 -72.81 12.97
C LEU A 8 2.67 -71.56 13.84
N CYS A 9 3.15 -71.55 15.09
CA CYS A 9 3.07 -70.37 15.95
C CYS A 9 4.14 -69.31 15.63
N LEU A 10 5.28 -69.69 15.03
CA LEU A 10 6.34 -68.74 14.68
C LEU A 10 6.05 -67.97 13.38
N LEU A 11 5.23 -68.54 12.49
CA LEU A 11 4.81 -67.91 11.23
C LEU A 11 3.62 -66.95 11.40
N LEU A 12 2.83 -67.08 12.46
CA LEU A 12 1.69 -66.18 12.73
C LEU A 12 2.12 -64.87 13.42
N VAL A 13 3.26 -64.85 14.10
CA VAL A 13 3.78 -63.65 14.79
C VAL A 13 4.61 -62.75 13.86
N LEU A 14 5.10 -63.27 12.74
CA LEU A 14 5.89 -62.50 11.77
C LEU A 14 5.04 -61.78 10.70
N ALA A 15 3.72 -62.00 10.68
CA ALA A 15 2.79 -61.36 9.75
C ALA A 15 2.03 -60.15 10.35
N LEU A 16 2.32 -59.77 11.60
CA LEU A 16 1.58 -58.74 12.35
C LEU A 16 2.40 -57.48 12.70
N SER A 17 3.57 -57.28 12.08
CA SER A 17 4.46 -56.13 12.34
C SER A 17 4.65 -55.18 11.15
N LEU A 18 3.78 -55.20 10.14
CA LEU A 18 3.84 -54.29 8.98
C LEU A 18 2.66 -53.30 8.89
N SER A 19 2.07 -52.93 10.03
CA SER A 19 1.02 -51.90 10.11
C SER A 19 1.32 -50.87 11.19
N ALA A 20 2.38 -50.08 11.03
CA ALA A 20 2.58 -48.82 11.77
C ALA A 20 3.80 -48.04 11.26
N CYS A 21 3.75 -47.57 10.02
CA CYS A 21 4.50 -46.41 9.56
C CYS A 21 3.60 -45.67 8.56
N GLY A 22 2.43 -45.23 9.03
CA GLY A 22 1.71 -44.11 8.42
C GLY A 22 2.50 -42.85 8.74
N GLY A 23 3.67 -42.70 8.10
CA GLY A 23 4.31 -41.41 7.99
C GLY A 23 3.31 -40.53 7.26
N GLY A 24 2.74 -39.58 7.97
CA GLY A 24 1.99 -38.49 7.37
C GLY A 24 2.94 -37.75 6.44
N THR A 25 3.02 -38.19 5.19
CA THR A 25 3.27 -37.27 4.09
C THR A 25 2.06 -36.36 4.10
N SER A 26 2.16 -35.27 4.86
CA SER A 26 1.51 -34.03 4.50
C SER A 26 1.99 -33.77 3.08
N SER A 27 1.22 -34.20 2.08
CA SER A 27 1.34 -33.61 0.77
C SER A 27 1.06 -32.14 1.03
N ALA A 28 2.11 -31.32 1.09
CA ALA A 28 1.95 -29.89 1.00
C ALA A 28 1.19 -29.69 -0.29
N GLN A 29 -0.11 -29.44 -0.16
CA GLN A 29 -1.00 -29.21 -1.28
C GLN A 29 -0.43 -27.95 -1.92
N ALA A 30 0.06 -28.08 -3.16
CA ALA A 30 0.69 -26.96 -3.84
C ALA A 30 -0.30 -25.79 -3.83
N ALA A 31 0.16 -24.63 -3.36
CA ALA A 31 -0.68 -23.45 -3.26
C ALA A 31 -1.26 -23.10 -4.64
N GLU A 32 -2.56 -22.84 -4.69
CA GLU A 32 -3.24 -22.44 -5.92
C GLU A 32 -2.87 -20.99 -6.23
N LYS A 33 -2.21 -20.75 -7.37
CA LYS A 33 -1.75 -19.41 -7.75
C LYS A 33 -2.91 -18.58 -8.28
N ILE A 34 -3.14 -17.43 -7.68
CA ILE A 34 -4.15 -16.45 -8.08
C ILE A 34 -3.48 -15.09 -8.33
N SER A 35 -4.16 -14.20 -9.07
CA SER A 35 -3.68 -12.84 -9.36
C SER A 35 -4.87 -11.89 -9.48
N PHE A 36 -4.64 -10.61 -9.14
CA PHE A 36 -5.63 -9.54 -9.31
C PHE A 36 -6.02 -9.37 -10.79
N SER A 37 -5.06 -9.50 -11.72
CA SER A 37 -5.30 -9.40 -13.16
C SER A 37 -6.24 -10.46 -13.73
N GLN A 38 -6.45 -11.58 -13.03
CA GLN A 38 -7.35 -12.64 -13.47
C GLN A 38 -8.83 -12.29 -13.28
N ALA A 39 -9.13 -11.17 -12.59
CA ALA A 39 -10.49 -10.68 -12.38
C ALA A 39 -11.44 -11.77 -11.87
N LEU A 40 -10.96 -12.57 -10.89
CA LEU A 40 -11.67 -13.74 -10.39
C LEU A 40 -13.09 -13.34 -9.95
N ASP A 41 -14.10 -14.01 -10.48
CA ASP A 41 -15.47 -13.81 -10.03
C ASP A 41 -15.69 -14.44 -8.64
N ILE A 42 -16.78 -14.06 -7.99
CA ILE A 42 -17.13 -14.58 -6.65
C ILE A 42 -17.19 -16.10 -6.65
N ALA A 43 -17.71 -16.73 -7.72
CA ALA A 43 -17.76 -18.19 -7.83
C ALA A 43 -16.37 -18.85 -7.86
N SER A 44 -15.40 -18.20 -8.49
CA SER A 44 -14.01 -18.64 -8.49
C SER A 44 -13.38 -18.54 -7.11
N ILE A 45 -13.67 -17.46 -6.37
CA ILE A 45 -13.22 -17.31 -4.97
C ILE A 45 -13.90 -18.35 -4.07
N GLU A 46 -15.19 -18.61 -4.29
CA GLU A 46 -15.95 -19.64 -3.56
C GLU A 46 -15.33 -21.04 -3.74
N ALA A 47 -14.85 -21.35 -4.94
CA ALA A 47 -14.16 -22.61 -5.24
C ALA A 47 -12.77 -22.73 -4.58
N LEU A 48 -12.25 -21.65 -4.00
CA LEU A 48 -10.98 -21.62 -3.27
C LEU A 48 -11.17 -21.76 -1.75
N GLU A 49 -12.39 -21.82 -1.24
CA GLU A 49 -12.65 -21.91 0.21
C GLU A 49 -11.85 -23.03 0.88
N GLY A 50 -11.12 -22.65 1.93
CA GLY A 50 -10.28 -23.56 2.71
C GLY A 50 -9.01 -24.04 2.00
N LYS A 51 -8.76 -23.66 0.73
CA LYS A 51 -7.52 -23.99 0.03
C LYS A 51 -6.41 -23.00 0.37
N THR A 52 -5.17 -23.49 0.29
CA THR A 52 -3.99 -22.63 0.32
C THR A 52 -3.79 -21.98 -1.05
N VAL A 53 -3.64 -20.66 -1.08
CA VAL A 53 -3.39 -19.85 -2.28
C VAL A 53 -2.06 -19.12 -2.20
N GLU A 54 -1.53 -18.75 -3.36
CA GLU A 54 -0.37 -17.88 -3.54
C GLU A 54 -0.80 -16.68 -4.39
N ILE A 55 -0.55 -15.45 -3.91
CA ILE A 55 -0.84 -14.20 -4.63
C ILE A 55 0.31 -13.21 -4.46
N ILE A 56 0.61 -12.43 -5.50
CA ILE A 56 1.61 -11.35 -5.45
C ILE A 56 0.88 -10.01 -5.47
N GLY A 57 1.34 -9.08 -4.64
CA GLY A 57 0.83 -7.70 -4.59
C GLY A 57 1.70 -6.82 -3.69
N TYR A 58 1.16 -5.66 -3.31
CA TYR A 58 1.82 -4.65 -2.46
C TYR A 58 1.07 -4.46 -1.15
N MET A 59 1.76 -4.05 -0.08
CA MET A 59 1.06 -3.64 1.14
C MET A 59 0.45 -2.24 0.96
N ALA A 60 -0.80 -2.05 1.36
CA ALA A 60 -1.36 -0.70 1.47
C ALA A 60 -0.58 0.11 2.50
N THR A 61 -0.30 1.39 2.24
CA THR A 61 0.57 2.22 3.11
C THR A 61 0.00 2.45 4.51
N ILE A 62 -1.30 2.23 4.71
CA ILE A 62 -1.97 2.30 6.01
C ILE A 62 -1.86 0.99 6.82
N SER A 63 -1.23 -0.06 6.29
CA SER A 63 -1.16 -1.38 6.90
C SER A 63 0.24 -1.98 6.76
N PRO A 64 0.73 -2.77 7.72
CA PRO A 64 0.02 -3.24 8.91
C PRO A 64 -0.09 -2.16 10.00
N LEU A 65 -1.29 -2.00 10.60
CA LEU A 65 -1.48 -1.09 11.74
C LEU A 65 -0.84 -1.64 13.03
N ASP A 66 -1.26 -2.84 13.41
CA ASP A 66 -0.83 -3.53 14.64
C ASP A 66 -0.14 -4.86 14.34
N GLY A 67 0.20 -5.09 13.07
CA GLY A 67 0.84 -6.30 12.59
C GLY A 67 -0.11 -7.48 12.34
N ARG A 68 -1.36 -7.47 12.83
CA ARG A 68 -2.25 -8.65 12.72
C ARG A 68 -2.71 -8.92 11.29
N TYR A 69 -2.87 -7.87 10.50
CA TYR A 69 -3.27 -7.97 9.11
C TYR A 69 -2.67 -6.87 8.25
N ILE A 70 -2.61 -7.13 6.94
CA ILE A 70 -2.30 -6.17 5.89
C ILE A 70 -3.45 -6.14 4.89
N TYR A 71 -3.57 -5.04 4.15
CA TYR A 71 -4.29 -5.04 2.89
C TYR A 71 -3.29 -5.27 1.77
N LEU A 72 -3.46 -6.37 1.05
CA LEU A 72 -2.71 -6.67 -0.16
C LEU A 72 -3.40 -6.01 -1.34
N MET A 73 -2.67 -5.15 -2.05
CA MET A 73 -3.13 -4.31 -3.14
C MET A 73 -2.51 -4.78 -4.46
N ASN A 74 -3.19 -4.51 -5.57
CA ASN A 74 -2.66 -4.75 -6.92
C ASN A 74 -1.69 -3.66 -7.38
N MET A 75 -1.80 -2.43 -6.83
CA MET A 75 -0.91 -1.32 -7.15
C MET A 75 -0.09 -0.88 -5.93
N PRO A 76 1.15 -0.42 -6.16
CA PRO A 76 2.01 0.04 -5.09
C PRO A 76 1.56 1.39 -4.53
N TYR A 77 1.91 1.68 -3.28
CA TYR A 77 1.62 2.94 -2.57
C TYR A 77 0.13 3.33 -2.49
N GLN A 78 -0.80 2.41 -2.73
CA GLN A 78 -2.21 2.66 -2.48
C GLN A 78 -2.46 2.81 -0.98
N SER A 79 -2.95 3.97 -0.56
CA SER A 79 -3.31 4.24 0.83
C SER A 79 -4.69 3.73 1.19
N CYS A 80 -5.64 3.81 0.26
CA CYS A 80 -7.02 3.44 0.53
C CYS A 80 -7.36 2.05 -0.04
N PRO A 81 -7.53 1.03 0.82
CA PRO A 81 -7.84 -0.33 0.39
C PRO A 81 -9.22 -0.48 -0.29
N PHE A 82 -10.12 0.51 -0.16
CA PHE A 82 -11.49 0.40 -0.69
C PHE A 82 -11.98 1.67 -1.41
N CYS A 83 -11.09 2.59 -1.79
CA CYS A 83 -11.48 3.83 -2.48
C CYS A 83 -11.63 3.65 -4.00
N VAL A 84 -11.24 2.50 -4.55
CA VAL A 84 -11.60 2.14 -5.92
C VAL A 84 -13.06 1.67 -5.91
N PRO A 85 -13.96 2.26 -6.72
CA PRO A 85 -15.39 1.94 -6.66
C PRO A 85 -15.68 0.45 -6.90
N ASN A 86 -16.52 -0.11 -6.01
CA ASN A 86 -17.04 -1.48 -5.98
C ASN A 86 -17.27 -2.11 -7.37
N THR A 87 -16.44 -3.09 -7.71
CA THR A 87 -16.69 -4.01 -8.83
C THR A 87 -17.28 -5.32 -8.31
N THR A 88 -17.89 -6.12 -9.19
CA THR A 88 -18.46 -7.45 -8.85
C THR A 88 -17.45 -8.59 -8.98
N GLN A 89 -16.15 -8.27 -8.96
CA GLN A 89 -15.02 -9.19 -9.12
C GLN A 89 -14.14 -9.12 -7.88
N LEU A 90 -13.10 -9.97 -7.80
CA LEU A 90 -12.04 -9.81 -6.80
C LEU A 90 -11.58 -8.35 -6.85
N ALA A 91 -11.73 -7.67 -5.72
CA ALA A 91 -11.42 -6.26 -5.62
C ALA A 91 -9.90 -6.10 -5.78
N ASN A 92 -9.43 -4.90 -6.08
CA ASN A 92 -8.01 -4.53 -6.16
C ASN A 92 -7.25 -4.71 -4.81
N THR A 93 -7.87 -5.40 -3.84
CA THR A 93 -7.54 -5.47 -2.43
C THR A 93 -7.95 -6.82 -1.85
N MET A 94 -7.07 -7.41 -1.03
CA MET A 94 -7.40 -8.54 -0.16
C MET A 94 -6.95 -8.26 1.28
N ALA A 95 -7.81 -8.52 2.25
CA ALA A 95 -7.40 -8.58 3.65
C ALA A 95 -6.60 -9.86 3.91
N VAL A 96 -5.40 -9.74 4.48
CA VAL A 96 -4.49 -10.84 4.74
C VAL A 96 -4.10 -10.85 6.21
N PHE A 97 -4.39 -11.93 6.93
CA PHE A 97 -4.19 -12.08 8.36
C PHE A 97 -3.00 -13.00 8.68
N ALA A 98 -2.15 -12.54 9.59
CA ALA A 98 -1.06 -13.35 10.12
C ALA A 98 -1.62 -14.50 11.00
N PRO A 99 -0.87 -15.61 11.15
CA PRO A 99 -1.19 -16.65 12.11
C PRO A 99 -1.32 -16.08 13.52
N SER A 100 -2.14 -16.71 14.36
CA SER A 100 -2.29 -16.29 15.75
C SER A 100 -0.95 -16.15 16.48
N GLY A 101 -0.71 -14.98 17.08
CA GLY A 101 0.53 -14.64 17.77
C GLY A 101 1.71 -14.26 16.86
N LYS A 102 1.47 -14.04 15.56
CA LYS A 102 2.43 -13.50 14.60
C LYS A 102 2.01 -12.11 14.13
N SER A 103 2.97 -11.37 13.58
CA SER A 103 2.78 -10.04 13.01
C SER A 103 3.50 -9.93 11.67
N PHE A 104 3.00 -9.05 10.82
CA PHE A 104 3.68 -8.59 9.61
C PHE A 104 4.46 -7.31 9.90
N ASP A 105 5.65 -7.20 9.30
CA ASP A 105 6.37 -5.93 9.18
C ASP A 105 6.03 -5.28 7.84
N PHE A 106 6.00 -3.95 7.77
CA PHE A 106 5.75 -3.21 6.54
C PHE A 106 6.92 -3.36 5.54
N THR A 107 6.59 -3.43 4.25
CA THR A 107 7.54 -3.29 3.14
C THR A 107 6.85 -2.61 1.96
N ASP A 108 7.60 -1.78 1.23
CA ASP A 108 7.17 -1.14 -0.03
C ASP A 108 7.45 -2.01 -1.27
N ARG A 109 8.08 -3.16 -1.06
CA ARG A 109 8.40 -4.14 -2.11
C ARG A 109 7.20 -5.04 -2.41
N ALA A 110 7.17 -5.59 -3.62
CA ALA A 110 6.21 -6.63 -3.96
C ALA A 110 6.41 -7.85 -3.06
N ILE A 111 5.31 -8.38 -2.54
CA ILE A 111 5.30 -9.55 -1.67
C ILE A 111 4.48 -10.68 -2.28
N ARG A 112 4.95 -11.90 -2.07
CA ARG A 112 4.17 -13.13 -2.32
C ARG A 112 3.55 -13.53 -1.00
N VAL A 113 2.22 -13.44 -0.93
CA VAL A 113 1.44 -13.94 0.19
C VAL A 113 1.07 -15.39 -0.08
N THR A 114 1.30 -16.25 0.90
CA THR A 114 0.80 -17.63 0.93
C THR A 114 -0.03 -17.84 2.19
N GLY A 115 -1.27 -18.28 2.02
CA GLY A 115 -2.20 -18.52 3.13
C GLY A 115 -3.48 -19.22 2.68
N LYS A 116 -4.45 -19.37 3.58
CA LYS A 116 -5.70 -20.09 3.32
C LYS A 116 -6.82 -19.11 3.00
N ILE A 117 -7.60 -19.35 1.95
CA ILE A 117 -8.83 -18.58 1.70
C ILE A 117 -9.89 -18.93 2.74
N GLU A 118 -10.50 -17.90 3.30
CA GLU A 118 -11.65 -18.00 4.19
C GLU A 118 -12.77 -17.05 3.72
N LEU A 119 -13.95 -17.60 3.50
CA LEU A 119 -15.18 -16.89 3.17
C LEU A 119 -16.01 -16.59 4.42
N GLY A 120 -16.65 -15.43 4.41
CA GLY A 120 -17.56 -15.01 5.48
C GLY A 120 -17.81 -13.51 5.42
N GLU A 121 -18.81 -13.03 6.16
CA GLU A 121 -19.05 -11.59 6.28
C GLU A 121 -18.15 -11.03 7.39
N TYR A 122 -17.18 -10.20 7.02
CA TYR A 122 -16.25 -9.59 7.97
C TYR A 122 -16.39 -8.07 7.97
N THR A 123 -16.15 -7.48 9.14
CA THR A 123 -15.95 -6.04 9.32
C THR A 123 -14.67 -5.85 10.11
N ASP A 124 -13.74 -5.03 9.61
CA ASP A 124 -12.48 -4.75 10.30
C ASP A 124 -12.55 -3.52 11.23
N ASP A 125 -11.41 -3.20 11.85
CA ASP A 125 -11.29 -2.12 12.84
C ASP A 125 -11.52 -0.72 12.22
N PHE A 126 -11.40 -0.59 10.89
CA PHE A 126 -11.72 0.64 10.16
C PHE A 126 -13.18 0.68 9.67
N GLY A 127 -13.94 -0.39 9.89
CA GLY A 127 -15.32 -0.52 9.43
C GLY A 127 -15.45 -0.97 7.98
N TYR A 128 -14.38 -1.38 7.32
CA TYR A 128 -14.48 -1.94 5.97
C TYR A 128 -15.05 -3.34 6.02
N GLN A 129 -15.92 -3.64 5.04
CA GLN A 129 -16.62 -4.91 4.91
C GLN A 129 -16.10 -5.69 3.71
N TYR A 130 -15.85 -6.98 3.90
CA TYR A 130 -15.40 -7.88 2.84
C TYR A 130 -15.90 -9.30 3.10
N ASN A 131 -16.06 -10.06 2.01
CA ASN A 131 -16.69 -11.38 2.03
C ASN A 131 -15.69 -12.55 1.95
N TYR A 132 -14.40 -12.24 1.82
CA TYR A 132 -13.31 -13.19 1.72
C TYR A 132 -12.00 -12.57 2.23
N ARG A 133 -11.10 -13.41 2.73
CA ARG A 133 -9.77 -13.01 3.21
C ARG A 133 -8.76 -14.15 3.08
N ILE A 134 -7.48 -13.84 3.18
CA ILE A 134 -6.42 -14.84 3.35
C ILE A 134 -6.07 -14.90 4.84
N VAL A 135 -6.12 -16.08 5.45
CA VAL A 135 -5.77 -16.30 6.87
C VAL A 135 -4.58 -17.24 7.00
N ASP A 136 -4.01 -17.32 8.20
CA ASP A 136 -2.83 -18.12 8.51
C ASP A 136 -1.66 -17.83 7.55
N ALA A 137 -1.54 -16.56 7.13
CA ALA A 137 -0.74 -16.18 5.99
C ALA A 137 0.71 -15.83 6.37
N SER A 138 1.63 -16.10 5.46
CA SER A 138 3.00 -15.59 5.49
C SER A 138 3.28 -14.85 4.21
N TYR A 139 4.25 -13.93 4.26
CA TYR A 139 4.74 -13.28 3.05
C TYR A 139 6.25 -13.44 2.91
N GLU A 140 6.70 -13.39 1.67
CA GLU A 140 8.10 -13.20 1.31
C GLU A 140 8.22 -12.09 0.28
N GLU A 141 9.26 -11.26 0.39
CA GLU A 141 9.58 -10.28 -0.64
C GLU A 141 9.95 -11.02 -1.93
N VAL A 142 9.35 -10.63 -3.05
CA VAL A 142 9.61 -11.25 -4.34
C VAL A 142 10.72 -10.49 -5.04
N ASP A 143 11.72 -11.23 -5.53
CA ASP A 143 12.64 -10.70 -6.53
C ASP A 143 11.95 -10.71 -7.89
N MET A 144 11.23 -9.62 -8.14
CA MET A 144 10.44 -9.39 -9.34
C MET A 144 11.31 -9.26 -10.61
N SER A 145 12.63 -9.06 -10.46
CA SER A 145 13.60 -9.02 -11.58
C SER A 145 13.64 -10.30 -12.42
N GLN A 146 13.16 -11.43 -11.86
CA GLN A 146 13.06 -12.70 -12.56
C GLN A 146 11.77 -12.83 -13.39
N ILE A 147 10.84 -11.87 -13.29
CA ILE A 147 9.50 -11.92 -13.89
C ILE A 147 9.43 -11.05 -15.17
N SER A 148 9.95 -9.81 -15.14
CA SER A 148 10.13 -8.98 -16.34
C SER A 148 11.15 -7.86 -16.11
N GLU A 149 11.71 -7.29 -17.19
CA GLU A 149 12.59 -6.09 -17.11
C GLU A 149 11.85 -4.89 -16.53
N GLU A 150 10.55 -4.75 -16.83
CA GLU A 150 9.69 -3.68 -16.30
C GLU A 150 9.56 -3.78 -14.76
N TYR A 151 9.37 -4.99 -14.22
CA TYR A 151 9.30 -5.14 -12.77
C TYR A 151 10.66 -5.02 -12.07
N ALA A 152 11.78 -5.26 -12.77
CA ALA A 152 13.11 -4.95 -12.25
C ALA A 152 13.31 -3.44 -12.04
N LEU A 153 12.79 -2.63 -12.96
CA LEU A 153 12.78 -1.17 -12.85
C LEU A 153 11.92 -0.72 -11.66
N TRP A 154 10.71 -1.25 -11.52
CA TRP A 154 9.86 -0.99 -10.35
C TRP A 154 10.55 -1.35 -9.03
N GLN A 155 11.20 -2.52 -8.97
CA GLN A 155 11.90 -2.95 -7.77
C GLN A 155 13.06 -2.02 -7.40
N SER A 156 13.74 -1.44 -8.40
CA SER A 156 14.81 -0.46 -8.17
C SER A 156 14.25 0.85 -7.59
N LEU A 157 13.09 1.30 -8.08
CA LEU A 157 12.36 2.46 -7.53
C LEU A 157 11.90 2.23 -6.09
N ALA A 158 11.29 1.08 -5.81
CA ALA A 158 10.82 0.73 -4.48
C ALA A 158 11.98 0.59 -3.48
N ALA A 159 13.03 -0.15 -3.84
CA ALA A 159 14.18 -0.35 -2.96
C ALA A 159 14.98 0.93 -2.67
N ASP A 160 14.97 1.87 -3.61
CA ASP A 160 15.56 3.20 -3.37
C ASP A 160 14.70 4.02 -2.40
N GLY A 161 13.36 3.87 -2.42
CA GLY A 161 12.42 4.63 -1.62
C GLY A 161 12.03 5.98 -2.23
N VAL A 162 12.41 6.25 -3.48
CA VAL A 162 12.07 7.50 -4.19
C VAL A 162 10.56 7.68 -4.32
N VAL A 163 9.79 6.60 -4.46
CA VAL A 163 8.34 6.69 -4.60
C VAL A 163 7.67 7.18 -3.31
N ALA A 164 8.19 6.78 -2.14
CA ALA A 164 7.75 7.33 -0.85
C ALA A 164 8.03 8.84 -0.76
N GLU A 165 9.22 9.26 -1.20
CA GLU A 165 9.60 10.67 -1.25
C GLU A 165 8.69 11.48 -2.18
N ILE A 166 8.34 10.93 -3.35
CA ILE A 166 7.42 11.59 -4.30
C ILE A 166 6.01 11.71 -3.72
N ASN A 167 5.52 10.70 -2.99
CA ASN A 167 4.25 10.82 -2.27
C ASN A 167 4.30 11.94 -1.23
N SER A 168 5.36 11.99 -0.41
CA SER A 168 5.56 13.06 0.57
C SER A 168 5.72 14.44 -0.09
N MET A 169 6.31 14.49 -1.29
CA MET A 169 6.36 15.70 -2.12
C MET A 169 4.95 16.17 -2.51
N PHE A 170 4.05 15.26 -2.90
CA PHE A 170 2.67 15.62 -3.23
C PHE A 170 1.87 16.07 -2.01
N ASP A 171 2.16 15.58 -0.80
CA ASP A 171 1.59 16.11 0.44
C ASP A 171 2.01 17.58 0.65
N TYR A 172 3.30 17.88 0.44
CA TYR A 172 3.82 19.25 0.44
C TYR A 172 3.17 20.12 -0.63
N LEU A 173 3.06 19.60 -1.86
CA LEU A 173 2.48 20.35 -2.98
C LEU A 173 1.00 20.67 -2.73
N TYR A 174 0.23 19.70 -2.26
CA TYR A 174 -1.15 19.90 -1.85
C TYR A 174 -1.23 20.96 -0.75
N PHE A 175 -0.38 20.83 0.28
CA PHE A 175 -0.32 21.79 1.38
C PHE A 175 -0.12 23.21 0.87
N ILE A 176 0.91 23.46 0.07
CA ILE A 176 1.21 24.83 -0.35
C ILE A 176 0.21 25.38 -1.37
N CYS A 177 -0.38 24.54 -2.21
CA CYS A 177 -1.41 24.96 -3.17
C CYS A 177 -2.79 25.16 -2.54
N GLN A 178 -3.11 24.49 -1.43
CA GLN A 178 -4.47 24.41 -0.88
C GLN A 178 -4.53 24.62 0.65
N TRP A 179 -3.54 25.29 1.26
CA TRP A 179 -3.46 25.47 2.72
C TRP A 179 -4.72 26.09 3.36
N THR A 180 -5.49 26.89 2.62
CA THR A 180 -6.75 27.48 3.09
C THR A 180 -7.86 26.47 3.31
N GLU A 181 -7.72 25.26 2.77
CA GLU A 181 -8.68 24.16 2.93
C GLU A 181 -8.28 23.21 4.07
N ILE A 182 -7.09 23.40 4.65
CA ILE A 182 -6.59 22.58 5.74
C ILE A 182 -7.17 23.08 7.05
N GLN A 183 -7.81 22.17 7.78
CA GLN A 183 -8.37 22.43 9.10
C GLN A 183 -7.72 21.50 10.15
N ALA A 184 -7.47 22.06 11.33
CA ALA A 184 -7.15 21.29 12.52
C ALA A 184 -8.44 21.10 13.33
N THR A 185 -8.78 19.86 13.68
CA THR A 185 -9.91 19.56 14.57
C THR A 185 -9.40 19.22 15.96
N PHE A 186 -9.92 19.92 16.96
CA PHE A 186 -9.62 19.74 18.36
C PHE A 186 -10.82 19.09 19.04
N THR A 187 -10.56 18.09 19.88
CA THR A 187 -11.57 17.49 20.77
C THR A 187 -11.27 17.88 22.20
N PHE A 188 -12.24 18.48 22.87
CA PHE A 188 -12.13 18.91 24.25
C PHE A 188 -12.48 17.76 25.22
N GLU A 189 -12.10 17.90 26.50
CA GLU A 189 -12.35 16.88 27.53
C GLU A 189 -13.84 16.54 27.72
N ASP A 190 -14.74 17.47 27.38
CA ASP A 190 -16.20 17.27 27.43
C ASP A 190 -16.76 16.55 26.18
N GLY A 191 -15.90 16.15 25.25
CA GLY A 191 -16.26 15.50 23.99
C GLY A 191 -16.74 16.46 22.90
N SER A 192 -16.77 17.76 23.15
CA SER A 192 -17.04 18.75 22.10
C SER A 192 -15.85 18.87 21.15
N THR A 193 -16.10 19.34 19.92
CA THR A 193 -15.05 19.57 18.93
C THR A 193 -15.08 21.00 18.40
N ALA A 194 -13.91 21.53 18.06
CA ALA A 194 -13.73 22.77 17.32
C ALA A 194 -12.80 22.53 16.13
N SER A 195 -12.98 23.29 15.06
CA SER A 195 -12.07 23.26 13.91
C SER A 195 -11.57 24.67 13.61
N ASP A 196 -10.27 24.80 13.36
CA ASP A 196 -9.65 26.04 12.90
C ASP A 196 -8.93 25.82 11.56
N TYR A 197 -9.00 26.82 10.69
CA TYR A 197 -8.26 26.84 9.43
C TYR A 197 -6.88 27.46 9.63
N LEU A 198 -5.93 27.09 8.77
CA LEU A 198 -4.60 27.68 8.79
C LEU A 198 -4.62 29.18 8.44
N TYR A 199 -3.71 29.92 9.05
CA TYR A 199 -3.36 31.29 8.72
C TYR A 199 -2.08 31.33 7.88
N PRO A 200 -1.84 32.40 7.09
CA PRO A 200 -0.60 32.54 6.32
C PRO A 200 0.68 32.34 7.16
N GLY A 201 0.70 32.84 8.40
CA GLY A 201 1.83 32.65 9.30
C GLY A 201 2.03 31.20 9.74
N ASP A 202 0.97 30.39 9.82
CA ASP A 202 1.10 28.96 10.07
C ASP A 202 1.77 28.28 8.89
N VAL A 203 1.41 28.67 7.66
CA VAL A 203 2.03 28.17 6.44
C VAL A 203 3.53 28.45 6.44
N GLU A 204 3.92 29.69 6.72
CA GLU A 204 5.34 30.06 6.82
C GLU A 204 6.10 29.25 7.88
N ASN A 205 5.46 28.94 9.01
CA ASN A 205 6.05 28.09 10.06
C ASN A 205 6.25 26.66 9.57
N TYR A 206 5.26 26.05 8.92
CA TYR A 206 5.38 24.70 8.35
C TYR A 206 6.50 24.63 7.31
N LEU A 207 6.67 25.66 6.47
CA LEU A 207 7.76 25.74 5.48
C LEU A 207 9.15 25.89 6.11
N GLN A 208 9.24 26.20 7.41
CA GLN A 208 10.50 26.32 8.16
C GLN A 208 10.68 25.21 9.20
N ASP A 209 9.66 24.39 9.43
CA ASP A 209 9.70 23.32 10.41
C ASP A 209 10.45 22.09 9.86
N THR A 210 11.47 21.65 10.61
CA THR A 210 12.27 20.46 10.34
C THR A 210 11.75 19.22 11.08
N GLY A 211 10.62 19.33 11.79
CA GLY A 211 9.97 18.26 12.53
C GLY A 211 9.16 17.30 11.64
N VAL A 212 8.56 16.28 12.29
CA VAL A 212 7.88 15.13 11.65
C VAL A 212 6.61 15.49 10.85
N GLY A 213 6.19 16.76 10.84
CA GLY A 213 5.09 17.24 9.98
C GLY A 213 5.41 18.56 9.29
N GLY A 214 6.67 19.00 9.34
CA GLY A 214 7.14 20.20 8.67
C GLY A 214 7.56 19.92 7.23
N TYR A 215 7.71 20.98 6.46
CA TYR A 215 8.06 20.95 5.04
C TYR A 215 9.37 21.68 4.73
N ALA A 216 10.21 21.94 5.73
CA ALA A 216 11.46 22.67 5.53
C ALA A 216 12.46 21.98 4.61
N ASP A 217 12.43 20.64 4.55
CA ASP A 217 13.22 19.85 3.61
C ASP A 217 12.76 20.07 2.16
N LYS A 218 11.44 20.06 1.93
CA LYS A 218 10.81 20.17 0.61
C LYS A 218 10.78 21.61 0.09
N ALA A 219 10.77 22.59 1.00
CA ALA A 219 10.82 24.00 0.69
C ALA A 219 12.25 24.52 0.37
N GLN A 220 13.30 23.69 0.51
CA GLN A 220 14.66 24.08 0.19
C GLN A 220 14.89 24.22 -1.33
N GLU A 221 15.76 25.16 -1.69
CA GLU A 221 16.26 25.29 -3.06
C GLU A 221 16.98 24.00 -3.47
N GLY A 222 16.68 23.50 -4.68
CA GLY A 222 17.27 22.28 -5.21
C GLY A 222 16.67 20.97 -4.69
N TYR A 223 15.59 21.00 -3.88
CA TYR A 223 14.88 19.79 -3.47
C TYR A 223 14.41 18.97 -4.69
N PHE A 224 13.71 19.62 -5.63
CA PHE A 224 13.21 18.99 -6.85
C PHE A 224 14.35 18.53 -7.77
N ASP A 225 15.39 19.35 -7.96
CA ASP A 225 16.60 18.97 -8.69
C ASP A 225 17.23 17.68 -8.13
N GLY A 226 17.34 17.60 -6.80
CA GLY A 226 17.86 16.42 -6.10
C GLY A 226 16.98 15.18 -6.32
N LEU A 227 15.66 15.34 -6.27
CA LEU A 227 14.70 14.27 -6.50
C LEU A 227 14.75 13.77 -7.96
N ILE A 228 14.82 14.68 -8.93
CA ILE A 228 14.97 14.37 -10.36
C ILE A 228 16.30 13.65 -10.62
N ALA A 229 17.40 14.14 -10.04
CA ALA A 229 18.71 13.51 -10.18
C ALA A 229 18.72 12.08 -9.59
N ARG A 230 18.01 11.86 -8.48
CA ARG A 230 17.82 10.54 -7.87
C ARG A 230 17.04 9.59 -8.79
N VAL A 231 15.96 10.05 -9.41
CA VAL A 231 15.20 9.27 -10.40
C VAL A 231 16.07 8.88 -11.60
N ARG A 232 16.81 9.84 -12.18
CA ARG A 232 17.71 9.57 -13.31
C ARG A 232 18.89 8.66 -12.97
N ALA A 233 19.30 8.61 -11.70
CA ALA A 233 20.32 7.68 -11.23
C ALA A 233 19.81 6.22 -11.18
N ILE A 234 18.49 6.00 -11.07
CA ILE A 234 17.86 4.68 -11.11
C ILE A 234 17.75 4.19 -12.56
N SER A 235 17.27 5.04 -13.47
CA SER A 235 17.30 4.79 -14.92
C SER A 235 17.44 6.10 -15.68
N GLU A 236 18.45 6.16 -16.56
CA GLU A 236 18.79 7.38 -17.32
C GLU A 236 17.71 7.75 -18.34
N THR A 237 16.92 6.80 -18.84
CA THR A 237 15.99 7.04 -19.96
C THR A 237 14.59 6.50 -19.77
N GLU A 238 14.37 5.51 -18.90
CA GLU A 238 13.06 4.81 -18.83
C GLU A 238 12.07 5.48 -17.87
N LEU A 239 12.50 6.54 -17.19
CA LEU A 239 11.73 7.27 -16.17
C LEU A 239 11.56 8.76 -16.51
N GLU A 240 11.80 9.17 -17.76
CA GLU A 240 11.67 10.58 -18.16
C GLU A 240 10.21 11.07 -18.12
N ASP A 241 9.23 10.16 -18.17
CA ASP A 241 7.83 10.47 -17.89
C ASP A 241 7.60 10.87 -16.43
N LEU A 242 8.21 10.14 -15.49
CA LEU A 242 8.22 10.50 -14.07
C LEU A 242 8.97 11.82 -13.84
N VAL A 243 10.11 12.03 -14.51
CA VAL A 243 10.86 13.30 -14.42
C VAL A 243 9.99 14.47 -14.88
N ALA A 244 9.27 14.34 -15.99
CA ALA A 244 8.37 15.40 -16.48
C ALA A 244 7.24 15.74 -15.48
N ILE A 245 6.80 14.75 -14.68
CA ILE A 245 5.84 14.98 -13.59
C ILE A 245 6.48 15.77 -12.46
N LEU A 246 7.73 15.44 -12.08
CA LEU A 246 8.47 16.16 -11.05
C LEU A 246 8.78 17.61 -11.44
N GLU A 247 9.11 17.87 -12.71
CA GLU A 247 9.32 19.21 -13.25
C GLU A 247 8.02 20.05 -13.21
N GLN A 248 6.86 19.43 -13.47
CA GLN A 248 5.56 20.08 -13.32
C GLN A 248 5.24 20.38 -11.85
N ALA A 249 5.53 19.45 -10.95
CA ALA A 249 5.35 19.65 -9.51
C ALA A 249 6.25 20.77 -8.97
N GLU A 250 7.50 20.87 -9.44
CA GLU A 250 8.40 21.97 -9.11
C GLU A 250 7.85 23.33 -9.57
N ALA A 251 7.35 23.39 -10.81
CA ALA A 251 6.76 24.61 -11.35
C ALA A 251 5.52 25.03 -10.55
N ALA A 252 4.70 24.06 -10.13
CA ALA A 252 3.54 24.30 -9.27
C ALA A 252 3.93 24.79 -7.87
N ALA A 253 4.91 24.14 -7.22
CA ALA A 253 5.43 24.57 -5.92
C ALA A 253 6.01 25.98 -5.97
N SER A 254 6.81 26.29 -7.00
CA SER A 254 7.38 27.62 -7.22
C SER A 254 6.30 28.68 -7.38
N TYR A 255 5.27 28.40 -8.17
CA TYR A 255 4.13 29.31 -8.35
C TYR A 255 3.37 29.54 -7.04
N ALA A 256 3.05 28.47 -6.30
CA ALA A 256 2.31 28.57 -5.04
C ALA A 256 3.09 29.37 -3.97
N ARG A 257 4.41 29.19 -3.89
CA ARG A 257 5.29 30.00 -3.03
C ARG A 257 5.25 31.47 -3.40
N GLU A 258 5.36 31.78 -4.69
CA GLU A 258 5.34 33.17 -5.17
C GLU A 258 3.99 33.85 -4.84
N GLU A 259 2.88 33.13 -4.97
CA GLU A 259 1.55 33.64 -4.62
C GLU A 259 1.39 33.87 -3.10
N LEU A 260 1.96 32.98 -2.27
CA LEU A 260 2.02 33.17 -0.82
C LEU A 260 2.86 34.41 -0.45
N GLU A 261 4.06 34.55 -1.02
CA GLU A 261 4.99 35.67 -0.76
C GLU A 261 4.40 37.02 -1.20
N LYS A 262 3.64 37.06 -2.29
CA LYS A 262 2.92 38.26 -2.75
C LYS A 262 1.73 38.63 -1.86
N GLY A 263 1.29 37.73 -0.99
CA GLY A 263 0.08 37.91 -0.19
C GLY A 263 -1.21 37.81 -1.02
N ASN A 264 -1.23 36.96 -2.05
CA ASN A 264 -2.37 36.80 -2.96
C ASN A 264 -3.51 35.96 -2.33
N PHE A 265 -3.96 36.37 -1.16
CA PHE A 265 -5.07 35.79 -0.43
C PHE A 265 -5.85 36.87 0.32
N SER A 266 -7.08 36.58 0.69
CA SER A 266 -7.93 37.49 1.46
C SER A 266 -8.68 36.73 2.55
N TYR A 267 -9.00 37.39 3.66
CA TYR A 267 -9.82 36.79 4.70
C TYR A 267 -11.31 36.89 4.34
N ASP A 268 -12.01 35.76 4.33
CA ASP A 268 -13.46 35.68 4.18
C ASP A 268 -14.10 35.63 5.56
N GLU A 269 -14.73 36.74 5.97
CA GLU A 269 -15.42 36.84 7.27
C GLU A 269 -16.60 35.88 7.41
N GLN A 270 -17.26 35.53 6.30
CA GLN A 270 -18.42 34.65 6.31
C GLN A 270 -17.99 33.19 6.47
N ALA A 271 -16.90 32.80 5.79
CA ALA A 271 -16.33 31.47 5.90
C ALA A 271 -15.45 31.28 7.14
N GLY A 272 -15.00 32.37 7.76
CA GLY A 272 -14.11 32.33 8.93
C GLY A 272 -12.71 31.80 8.60
N LYS A 273 -12.24 32.03 7.36
CA LYS A 273 -10.95 31.53 6.88
C LYS A 273 -10.35 32.43 5.79
N TYR A 274 -9.07 32.24 5.51
CA TYR A 274 -8.46 32.80 4.31
C TYR A 274 -8.93 32.07 3.06
N VAL A 275 -8.95 32.77 1.94
CA VAL A 275 -9.19 32.23 0.59
C VAL A 275 -8.10 32.70 -0.35
N LEU A 276 -7.66 31.82 -1.24
CA LEU A 276 -6.65 32.11 -2.25
C LEU A 276 -7.27 32.89 -3.42
N THR A 277 -6.59 33.93 -3.90
CA THR A 277 -7.07 34.74 -5.03
C THR A 277 -7.23 33.89 -6.29
N ASN A 278 -6.29 32.98 -6.52
CA ASN A 278 -6.22 32.09 -7.67
C ASN A 278 -6.47 30.61 -7.28
N ALA A 279 -7.42 30.37 -6.37
CA ALA A 279 -7.66 29.05 -5.77
C ALA A 279 -7.79 27.90 -6.79
N GLN A 280 -8.54 28.11 -7.88
CA GLN A 280 -8.72 27.10 -8.93
C GLN A 280 -7.41 26.82 -9.68
N GLU A 281 -6.64 27.85 -10.03
CA GLU A 281 -5.38 27.66 -10.73
C GLU A 281 -4.35 26.93 -9.86
N LEU A 282 -4.30 27.26 -8.56
CA LEU A 282 -3.44 26.55 -7.61
C LEU A 282 -3.87 25.09 -7.43
N TYR A 283 -5.18 24.82 -7.42
CA TYR A 283 -5.69 23.46 -7.41
C TYR A 283 -5.29 22.70 -8.68
N ASP A 284 -5.51 23.28 -9.87
CA ASP A 284 -5.19 22.63 -11.14
C ASP A 284 -3.68 22.33 -11.26
N ARG A 285 -2.83 23.28 -10.86
CA ARG A 285 -1.36 23.11 -10.82
C ARG A 285 -0.89 21.99 -9.89
N PHE A 286 -1.62 21.73 -8.81
CA PHE A 286 -1.38 20.54 -7.97
C PHE A 286 -1.95 19.27 -8.62
N TYR A 287 -3.19 19.35 -9.09
CA TYR A 287 -3.98 18.17 -9.46
C TYR A 287 -3.48 17.52 -10.75
N GLU A 288 -3.03 18.31 -11.73
CA GLU A 288 -2.49 17.80 -13.00
C GLU A 288 -1.29 16.85 -12.79
N PRO A 289 -0.18 17.26 -12.13
CA PRO A 289 0.93 16.36 -11.89
C PRO A 289 0.59 15.23 -10.90
N TYR A 290 -0.32 15.46 -9.94
CA TYR A 290 -0.78 14.41 -9.03
C TYR A 290 -1.55 13.30 -9.78
N LEU A 291 -2.45 13.68 -10.69
CA LEU A 291 -3.18 12.73 -11.53
C LEU A 291 -2.23 11.98 -12.45
N ALA A 292 -1.30 12.67 -13.10
CA ALA A 292 -0.29 12.05 -13.95
C ALA A 292 0.60 11.06 -13.17
N PHE A 293 0.95 11.38 -11.92
CA PHE A 293 1.68 10.46 -11.04
C PHE A 293 0.84 9.23 -10.66
N SER A 294 -0.45 9.42 -10.37
CA SER A 294 -1.38 8.32 -10.08
C SER A 294 -1.52 7.38 -11.29
N GLU A 295 -1.68 7.94 -12.50
CA GLU A 295 -1.71 7.18 -13.75
C GLU A 295 -0.37 6.47 -14.03
N TRP A 296 0.76 7.14 -13.73
CA TRP A 296 2.08 6.54 -13.83
C TRP A 296 2.25 5.37 -12.85
N LEU A 297 1.73 5.48 -11.62
CA LEU A 297 1.75 4.38 -10.65
C LEU A 297 0.90 3.19 -11.13
N ALA A 298 -0.22 3.45 -11.78
CA ALA A 298 -1.13 2.43 -12.29
C ALA A 298 -0.49 1.52 -13.35
N ARG A 299 0.58 1.98 -14.03
CA ARG A 299 1.31 1.13 -14.99
C ARG A 299 2.01 -0.07 -14.33
N TRP A 300 2.22 -0.03 -13.01
CA TRP A 300 2.89 -1.06 -12.22
C TRP A 300 1.92 -2.05 -11.55
N GLU A 301 0.65 -2.03 -11.97
CA GLU A 301 -0.39 -2.96 -11.51
C GLU A 301 -0.03 -4.44 -11.80
N MET A 302 -0.44 -5.32 -10.88
CA MET A 302 -0.14 -6.77 -10.86
C MET A 302 -1.37 -7.65 -11.10
#